data_AF-A0A1Q8KSN5-F1
#
_entry.id   AF-A0A1Q8KSN5-F1
#
_cell.length_a   1.000
_cell.length_b   1.000
_cell.length_c   1.000
_cell.angle_alpha   90.00
_cell.angle_beta   90.00
_cell.angle_gamma   90.00
#
_symmetry.space_group_name_H-M   'P 1'
#
loop_
_entity.id
_entity.type
_entity.pdbx_description
1 polymer ?
#
loop_
_entity_poly.entity_id
_entity_poly.type
_entity_poly.pdbx_seq_one_letter_code
_entity_poly.pdbx_strand_id
1 'polypeptide(L)'
;MAAGDENEFQPEAPDMASAMQLDTDEALTGPSGADPLDSGYIPPDRPYGVDDNAVTPAGEREGETLDERLAKEIPDELPADAGDRSGRLVNATDSPAGEPAVDGAASEVGIDGGAASAEEAAVHDADVGIEPVTDDSPAEDPEVSAQLDEDADRADEAAADAEWDADTDPEWAEQR
;
A
#
# COMPACT_ATOMS: atom_id res chain seq x y z
N MET A 1 -28.89 40.68 -48.98
CA MET A 1 -29.58 40.04 -47.85
C MET A 1 -29.34 38.55 -48.01
N ALA A 2 -28.36 38.02 -47.29
CA ALA A 2 -28.07 36.58 -47.21
C ALA A 2 -28.27 36.20 -45.73
N ALA A 3 -28.90 35.06 -45.47
CA ALA A 3 -29.36 34.70 -44.14
C ALA A 3 -28.21 34.46 -43.17
N GLY A 4 -28.48 34.65 -41.87
CA GLY A 4 -27.59 34.17 -40.83
C GLY A 4 -27.56 32.65 -40.85
N ASP A 5 -26.37 32.09 -40.98
CA ASP A 5 -26.09 30.70 -40.60
C ASP A 5 -25.75 30.71 -39.11
N GLU A 6 -26.78 30.99 -38.30
CA GLU A 6 -26.67 30.98 -36.85
C GLU A 6 -26.78 29.54 -36.35
N ASN A 7 -25.62 29.05 -35.94
CA ASN A 7 -25.32 27.71 -35.43
C ASN A 7 -26.21 27.31 -34.23
N GLU A 8 -27.47 26.95 -34.50
CA GLU A 8 -28.36 26.27 -33.55
C GLU A 8 -27.87 24.83 -33.35
N PHE A 9 -26.93 24.69 -32.41
CA PHE A 9 -26.49 23.40 -31.90
C PHE A 9 -27.67 22.77 -31.14
N GLN A 10 -28.53 22.03 -31.84
CA GLN A 10 -29.58 21.27 -31.19
C GLN A 10 -28.93 20.18 -30.34
N PRO A 11 -29.29 20.05 -29.05
CA PRO A 11 -28.80 18.93 -28.27
C PRO A 11 -29.36 17.64 -28.87
N GLU A 12 -28.46 16.80 -29.40
CA GLU A 12 -28.76 15.41 -29.75
C GLU A 12 -29.51 14.77 -28.57
N ALA A 13 -30.62 14.07 -28.86
CA ALA A 13 -31.29 13.32 -27.80
C ALA A 13 -30.31 12.28 -27.24
N PRO A 14 -30.22 12.11 -25.90
CA PRO A 14 -29.34 11.10 -25.33
C PRO A 14 -29.70 9.74 -25.91
N ASP A 15 -28.68 8.94 -26.24
CA ASP A 15 -28.93 7.65 -26.85
C ASP A 15 -29.67 6.72 -25.87
N MET A 16 -30.42 5.77 -26.43
CA MET A 16 -31.26 4.86 -25.63
C MET A 16 -30.46 3.91 -24.73
N ALA A 17 -29.16 3.69 -24.98
CA ALA A 17 -28.30 2.86 -24.14
C ALA A 17 -27.78 3.66 -22.93
N SER A 18 -27.53 4.96 -23.08
CA SER A 18 -27.20 5.87 -21.97
C SER A 18 -28.35 6.03 -20.95
N ALA A 19 -29.59 5.71 -21.36
CA ALA A 19 -30.75 5.63 -20.47
C ALA A 19 -31.00 4.23 -19.85
N MET A 20 -30.22 3.21 -20.23
CA MET A 20 -30.27 1.90 -19.59
C MET A 20 -29.47 1.94 -18.28
N GLN A 21 -30.04 1.35 -17.23
CA GLN A 21 -29.28 1.06 -16.01
C GLN A 21 -28.38 -0.14 -16.28
N LEU A 22 -27.12 -0.02 -15.88
CA LEU A 22 -26.14 -1.11 -15.88
C LEU A 22 -26.35 -2.00 -14.66
N ASP A 23 -26.14 -3.31 -14.81
CA ASP A 23 -26.19 -4.23 -13.68
C ASP A 23 -25.00 -4.00 -12.72
N THR A 24 -25.06 -4.50 -11.49
CA THR A 24 -23.98 -4.33 -10.48
C THR A 24 -22.63 -4.85 -10.96
N ASP A 25 -22.62 -5.94 -11.74
CA ASP A 25 -21.42 -6.51 -12.37
C ASP A 25 -20.82 -5.60 -13.47
N GLU A 26 -21.63 -4.75 -14.11
CA GLU A 26 -21.21 -3.83 -15.17
C GLU A 26 -20.84 -2.44 -14.64
N ALA A 27 -21.56 -1.97 -13.61
CA ALA A 27 -21.32 -0.69 -12.94
C ALA A 27 -20.25 -0.77 -11.83
N LEU A 28 -19.90 -1.99 -11.40
CA LEU A 28 -18.97 -2.28 -10.28
C LEU A 28 -19.40 -1.64 -8.93
N THR A 29 -20.71 -1.46 -8.73
CA THR A 29 -21.29 -0.72 -7.60
C THR A 29 -21.77 -1.59 -6.44
N GLY A 30 -21.66 -2.92 -6.53
CA GLY A 30 -22.13 -3.81 -5.47
C GLY A 30 -21.77 -5.29 -5.70
N PRO A 31 -22.28 -6.20 -4.84
CA PRO A 31 -22.12 -7.64 -5.00
C PRO A 31 -22.75 -8.13 -6.31
N SER A 32 -22.13 -9.14 -6.92
CA SER A 32 -22.60 -9.73 -8.18
C SER A 32 -24.03 -10.29 -8.08
N GLY A 33 -24.84 -10.01 -9.09
CA GLY A 33 -26.26 -10.39 -9.11
C GLY A 33 -27.19 -9.66 -8.12
N ALA A 34 -26.75 -8.59 -7.46
CA ALA A 34 -27.62 -7.69 -6.70
C ALA A 34 -28.22 -6.59 -7.60
N ASP A 35 -29.45 -6.15 -7.32
CA ASP A 35 -30.05 -4.99 -8.00
C ASP A 35 -29.38 -3.70 -7.48
N PRO A 36 -28.82 -2.82 -8.34
CA PRO A 36 -28.26 -1.53 -7.91
C PRO A 36 -29.30 -0.57 -7.29
N LEU A 37 -30.61 -0.86 -7.41
CA LEU A 37 -31.69 -0.14 -6.73
C LEU A 37 -32.01 -0.67 -5.34
N ASP A 38 -31.61 -1.91 -5.00
CA ASP A 38 -31.79 -2.49 -3.66
C ASP A 38 -30.77 -1.93 -2.65
N SER A 39 -29.66 -1.32 -3.10
CA SER A 39 -28.71 -0.59 -2.25
C SER A 39 -29.26 0.77 -1.79
N GLY A 40 -30.33 0.74 -0.99
CA GLY A 40 -30.87 1.91 -0.33
C GLY A 40 -29.97 2.39 0.82
N TYR A 41 -29.43 3.60 0.73
CA TYR A 41 -28.80 4.25 1.88
C TYR A 41 -29.86 4.55 2.93
N ILE A 42 -29.77 3.86 4.08
CA ILE A 42 -30.56 4.18 5.28
C ILE A 42 -29.74 5.19 6.09
N PRO A 43 -30.16 6.47 6.19
CA PRO A 43 -29.47 7.43 7.03
C PRO A 43 -29.52 6.96 8.49
N PRO A 44 -28.48 7.22 9.29
CA PRO A 44 -28.49 6.85 10.70
C PRO A 44 -29.59 7.62 11.44
N ASP A 45 -30.26 6.96 12.40
CA ASP A 45 -31.32 7.57 13.23
C ASP A 45 -30.83 8.80 14.05
N ARG A 46 -29.52 8.96 14.17
CA ARG A 46 -28.86 10.12 14.78
C ARG A 46 -27.62 10.51 13.96
N PRO A 47 -27.33 11.81 13.80
CA PRO A 47 -26.11 12.25 13.13
C PRO A 47 -24.86 11.80 13.91
N TYR A 48 -23.84 11.32 13.19
CA TYR A 48 -22.55 10.96 13.78
C TYR A 48 -21.76 12.20 14.18
N GLY A 49 -20.88 12.06 15.18
CA GLY A 49 -19.93 13.10 15.60
C GLY A 49 -20.52 14.35 16.29
N VAL A 50 -21.84 14.48 16.47
CA VAL A 50 -22.43 15.68 17.10
C VAL A 50 -22.10 15.84 18.58
N ASP A 51 -21.80 14.74 19.26
CA ASP A 51 -21.35 14.70 20.66
C ASP A 51 -19.82 14.69 20.78
N ASP A 52 -19.09 14.80 19.66
CA ASP A 52 -17.63 14.76 19.64
C ASP A 52 -17.04 16.12 20.08
N ASN A 53 -15.95 16.10 20.84
CA ASN A 53 -15.26 17.33 21.21
C ASN A 53 -14.70 18.04 19.95
N ALA A 54 -14.28 17.25 18.95
CA ALA A 54 -13.73 17.74 17.68
C ALA A 54 -14.67 18.69 16.91
N VAL A 55 -16.01 18.54 17.02
CA VAL A 55 -16.95 19.44 16.34
C VAL A 55 -17.27 20.72 17.14
N THR A 56 -16.62 20.93 18.28
CA THR A 56 -16.86 22.11 19.13
C THR A 56 -15.79 23.20 18.95
N PRO A 57 -16.14 24.50 19.12
CA PRO A 57 -15.15 25.59 19.16
C PRO A 57 -14.16 25.54 20.33
N ALA A 58 -14.23 24.51 21.18
CA ALA A 58 -13.26 24.22 22.23
C ALA A 58 -12.26 23.16 21.75
N GLY A 59 -12.74 21.98 21.34
CA GLY A 59 -11.90 20.93 20.77
C GLY A 59 -11.09 21.38 19.55
N GLU A 60 -11.66 22.20 18.65
CA GLU A 60 -10.93 22.81 17.51
C GLU A 60 -9.67 23.60 17.93
N ARG A 61 -9.61 24.14 19.16
CA ARG A 61 -8.45 24.90 19.66
C ARG A 61 -7.50 24.07 20.52
N GLU A 62 -8.00 23.00 21.12
CA GLU A 62 -7.25 22.14 22.03
C GLU A 62 -6.61 20.97 21.26
N GLY A 63 -7.26 20.53 20.19
CA GLY A 63 -6.94 19.30 19.46
C GLY A 63 -7.42 18.06 20.23
N GLU A 64 -7.43 16.93 19.54
CA GLU A 64 -7.53 15.62 20.19
C GLU A 64 -6.14 15.07 20.46
N THR A 65 -5.94 14.44 21.61
CA THR A 65 -4.71 13.68 21.88
C THR A 65 -4.66 12.40 21.05
N LEU A 66 -3.47 11.83 20.89
CA LEU A 66 -3.31 10.54 20.21
C LEU A 66 -4.07 9.43 20.93
N ASP A 67 -4.06 9.42 22.27
CA ASP A 67 -4.77 8.43 23.09
C ASP A 67 -6.29 8.51 22.90
N GLU A 68 -6.86 9.71 22.80
CA GLU A 68 -8.29 9.91 22.51
C GLU A 68 -8.68 9.42 21.11
N ARG A 69 -7.80 9.61 20.12
CA ARG A 69 -8.01 9.10 18.76
C ARG A 69 -7.94 7.57 18.71
N LEU A 70 -6.96 6.97 19.36
CA LEU A 70 -6.82 5.50 19.47
C LEU A 70 -8.00 4.88 20.23
N ALA A 71 -8.53 5.54 21.26
CA ALA A 71 -9.69 5.05 22.00
C ALA A 71 -11.01 5.04 21.21
N LYS A 72 -11.07 5.76 20.06
CA LYS A 72 -12.19 5.75 19.12
C LYS A 72 -12.05 4.70 18.01
N GLU A 73 -10.86 4.14 17.83
CA GLU A 73 -10.56 3.16 16.80
C GLU A 73 -11.27 1.84 17.11
N ILE A 74 -11.94 1.27 16.11
CA ILE A 74 -12.55 -0.06 16.19
C ILE A 74 -11.62 -0.99 15.41
N PRO A 75 -11.05 -2.04 16.02
CA PRO A 75 -10.23 -3.01 15.31
C PRO A 75 -11.02 -3.69 14.18
N ASP A 76 -10.42 -3.81 13.00
CA ASP A 76 -11.03 -4.52 11.88
C ASP A 76 -11.24 -6.01 12.21
N GLU A 77 -12.44 -6.53 11.99
CA GLU A 77 -12.72 -7.96 12.12
C GLU A 77 -12.21 -8.71 10.88
N LEU A 78 -11.01 -9.26 11.00
CA LEU A 78 -10.40 -10.11 9.99
C LEU A 78 -11.11 -11.48 9.96
N PRO A 79 -11.49 -12.03 8.78
CA PRO A 79 -12.07 -13.36 8.69
C PRO A 79 -11.08 -14.43 9.16
N ALA A 80 -11.60 -15.44 9.87
CA ALA A 80 -10.80 -16.46 10.57
C ALA A 80 -9.93 -17.34 9.65
N ASP A 81 -10.27 -17.38 8.37
CA ASP A 81 -9.67 -18.17 7.30
C ASP A 81 -8.80 -17.34 6.33
N ALA A 82 -8.57 -16.06 6.62
CA ALA A 82 -7.51 -15.31 5.96
C ALA A 82 -6.16 -15.61 6.64
N GLY A 83 -5.23 -16.20 5.89
CA GLY A 83 -3.83 -16.45 6.31
C GLY A 83 -3.07 -15.19 6.77
N ASP A 84 -1.87 -15.38 7.34
CA ASP A 84 -1.29 -14.53 8.41
C ASP A 84 -0.76 -13.11 8.08
N ARG A 85 -0.87 -12.60 6.84
CA ARG A 85 -0.67 -11.18 6.40
C ARG A 85 0.75 -10.57 6.25
N SER A 86 1.55 -11.00 5.26
CA SER A 86 2.90 -10.44 4.99
C SER A 86 2.86 -8.93 4.70
N GLY A 87 4.01 -8.27 4.82
CA GLY A 87 4.19 -6.82 4.89
C GLY A 87 4.21 -6.28 6.32
N ARG A 88 3.50 -6.92 7.27
CA ARG A 88 3.33 -6.37 8.62
C ARG A 88 4.62 -6.40 9.44
N LEU A 89 5.27 -5.24 9.58
CA LEU A 89 6.38 -5.04 10.51
C LEU A 89 5.90 -5.05 11.98
N VAL A 90 6.44 -5.97 12.77
CA VAL A 90 6.37 -5.98 14.25
C VAL A 90 7.76 -5.81 14.84
N ASN A 91 7.87 -5.39 16.10
CA ASN A 91 9.15 -5.25 16.77
C ASN A 91 9.97 -6.57 16.72
N ALA A 92 11.24 -6.50 16.31
CA ALA A 92 12.12 -7.65 16.22
C ALA A 92 12.52 -8.17 17.61
N THR A 93 11.71 -9.07 18.16
CA THR A 93 11.89 -9.67 19.50
C THR A 93 12.72 -10.95 19.52
N ASP A 94 13.31 -11.37 18.39
CA ASP A 94 14.13 -12.60 18.25
C ASP A 94 15.52 -12.49 18.92
N SER A 95 15.79 -11.40 19.63
CA SER A 95 16.86 -11.37 20.62
C SER A 95 16.56 -12.38 21.74
N PRO A 96 17.54 -13.16 22.25
CA PRO A 96 17.30 -14.18 23.28
C PRO A 96 16.78 -13.65 24.62
N ALA A 97 16.70 -12.32 24.80
CA ALA A 97 16.09 -11.64 25.93
C ALA A 97 14.66 -11.10 25.68
N GLY A 98 14.16 -11.14 24.43
CA GLY A 98 12.88 -10.55 24.03
C GLY A 98 12.91 -9.03 23.83
N GLU A 99 14.09 -8.42 23.84
CA GLU A 99 14.29 -6.97 23.64
C GLU A 99 14.59 -6.66 22.16
N PRO A 100 14.23 -5.46 21.64
CA PRO A 100 14.59 -5.05 20.28
C PRO A 100 16.10 -5.14 20.06
N ALA A 101 16.52 -5.72 18.93
CA ALA A 101 17.94 -5.88 18.61
C ALA A 101 18.68 -4.54 18.48
N VAL A 102 18.02 -3.53 17.90
CA VAL A 102 18.40 -2.10 17.88
C VAL A 102 17.12 -1.25 17.86
N ASP A 103 17.22 0.05 18.15
CA ASP A 103 16.07 0.97 17.98
C ASP A 103 15.66 1.02 16.50
N GLY A 104 14.37 0.85 16.21
CA GLY A 104 13.85 0.67 14.85
C GLY A 104 13.96 -0.75 14.26
N ALA A 105 14.49 -1.74 14.97
CA ALA A 105 14.51 -3.13 14.48
C ALA A 105 13.09 -3.73 14.40
N ALA A 106 12.71 -4.21 13.22
CA ALA A 106 11.42 -4.87 12.98
C ALA A 106 11.59 -6.18 12.20
N SER A 107 10.72 -7.15 12.49
CA SER A 107 10.50 -8.36 11.70
C SER A 107 9.19 -8.23 10.95
N GLU A 108 9.17 -8.62 9.70
CA GLU A 108 7.93 -8.89 8.98
C GLU A 108 7.24 -10.15 9.57
N VAL A 109 5.91 -10.19 9.56
CA VAL A 109 5.12 -11.37 9.94
C VAL A 109 3.91 -11.54 9.01
N GLY A 110 3.77 -12.70 8.35
CA GLY A 110 2.50 -13.14 7.76
C GLY A 110 2.53 -14.08 6.53
N ILE A 111 1.42 -14.06 5.76
CA ILE A 111 1.13 -14.60 4.41
C ILE A 111 0.43 -13.48 3.63
N ASP A 112 0.99 -13.02 2.53
CA ASP A 112 0.65 -11.77 1.84
C ASP A 112 -0.82 -11.57 1.43
N GLY A 113 -1.22 -10.29 1.26
CA GLY A 113 -2.54 -9.90 0.73
C GLY A 113 -3.60 -9.56 1.80
N GLY A 114 -3.17 -9.24 3.02
CA GLY A 114 -4.02 -9.26 4.23
C GLY A 114 -4.92 -8.06 4.55
N ALA A 115 -5.22 -7.14 3.62
CA ALA A 115 -5.52 -5.71 3.89
C ALA A 115 -4.27 -4.85 4.21
N ALA A 116 -3.15 -5.31 3.68
CA ALA A 116 -2.02 -4.50 3.25
C ALA A 116 -2.44 -3.21 2.47
N SER A 117 -1.58 -2.19 2.50
CA SER A 117 -1.72 -1.05 1.56
C SER A 117 -1.60 -1.52 0.11
N ALA A 118 -2.05 -0.73 -0.87
CA ALA A 118 -2.09 -1.16 -2.28
C ALA A 118 -0.73 -1.64 -2.86
N GLU A 119 0.39 -1.21 -2.29
CA GLU A 119 1.74 -1.71 -2.62
C GLU A 119 2.05 -3.08 -1.98
N GLU A 120 1.76 -3.26 -0.69
CA GLU A 120 1.95 -4.53 0.03
C GLU A 120 0.96 -5.62 -0.44
N ALA A 121 -0.21 -5.25 -0.96
CA ALA A 121 -1.23 -6.19 -1.43
C ALA A 121 -0.93 -6.78 -2.83
N ALA A 122 0.20 -6.39 -3.43
CA ALA A 122 0.64 -6.85 -4.75
C ALA A 122 1.76 -7.91 -4.70
N VAL A 123 2.34 -8.16 -3.52
CA VAL A 123 3.34 -9.21 -3.28
C VAL A 123 2.63 -10.47 -2.78
N HIS A 124 3.15 -11.66 -3.08
CA HIS A 124 2.64 -12.93 -2.56
C HIS A 124 3.72 -14.02 -2.42
N ASP A 125 3.81 -14.62 -1.23
CA ASP A 125 4.49 -15.90 -0.99
C ASP A 125 3.87 -16.99 -1.87
N ALA A 126 4.69 -17.56 -2.76
CA ALA A 126 4.29 -18.64 -3.63
C ALA A 126 4.64 -19.99 -3.01
N ASP A 127 3.63 -20.82 -2.72
CA ASP A 127 3.79 -22.26 -2.38
C ASP A 127 4.62 -23.04 -3.42
N VAL A 128 4.72 -22.51 -4.64
CA VAL A 128 5.50 -23.04 -5.74
C VAL A 128 6.78 -22.21 -5.86
N GLY A 129 7.93 -22.83 -5.58
CA GLY A 129 9.23 -22.21 -5.79
C GLY A 129 9.35 -21.67 -7.21
N ILE A 130 9.58 -20.35 -7.33
CA ILE A 130 9.88 -19.69 -8.60
C ILE A 130 11.29 -20.13 -9.02
N GLU A 131 11.38 -21.21 -9.81
CA GLU A 131 12.61 -21.53 -10.52
C GLU A 131 12.96 -20.32 -11.42
N PRO A 132 14.09 -19.63 -11.20
CA PRO A 132 14.44 -18.49 -12.03
C PRO A 132 14.64 -18.97 -13.46
N VAL A 133 14.01 -18.29 -14.42
CA VAL A 133 14.24 -18.55 -15.84
C VAL A 133 15.64 -18.05 -16.18
N THR A 134 16.63 -18.93 -16.03
CA THR A 134 17.98 -18.69 -16.50
C THR A 134 17.96 -18.67 -18.02
N ASP A 135 18.19 -17.50 -18.61
CA ASP A 135 18.39 -17.41 -20.04
C ASP A 135 19.77 -18.03 -20.37
N ASP A 136 19.75 -19.27 -20.87
CA ASP A 136 20.94 -20.02 -21.31
C ASP A 136 21.54 -19.44 -22.63
N SER A 137 20.97 -18.36 -23.19
CA SER A 137 21.63 -17.64 -24.27
C SER A 137 22.88 -16.95 -23.72
N PRO A 138 24.00 -16.92 -24.48
CA PRO A 138 25.12 -16.07 -24.12
C PRO A 138 24.71 -14.60 -24.29
N ALA A 139 24.16 -14.01 -23.24
CA ALA A 139 23.98 -12.58 -23.07
C ALA A 139 25.33 -11.90 -22.77
N GLU A 140 26.34 -12.20 -23.60
CA GLU A 140 27.57 -11.42 -23.71
C GLU A 140 27.23 -10.13 -24.47
N ASP A 141 26.41 -9.28 -23.86
CA ASP A 141 26.24 -7.90 -24.32
C ASP A 141 27.57 -7.17 -24.05
N PRO A 142 28.30 -6.74 -25.10
CA PRO A 142 29.63 -6.17 -24.94
C PRO A 142 29.61 -4.81 -24.22
N GLU A 143 28.48 -4.10 -24.19
CA GLU A 143 28.34 -2.88 -23.39
C GLU A 143 28.20 -3.24 -21.91
N VAL A 144 27.45 -4.28 -21.56
CA VAL A 144 27.33 -4.77 -20.17
C VAL A 144 28.64 -5.37 -19.67
N SER A 145 29.35 -6.17 -20.49
CA SER A 145 30.67 -6.69 -20.09
C SER A 145 31.69 -5.57 -19.88
N ALA A 146 31.72 -4.56 -20.77
CA ALA A 146 32.62 -3.42 -20.61
C ALA A 146 32.28 -2.56 -19.37
N GLN A 147 30.99 -2.38 -19.07
CA GLN A 147 30.51 -1.70 -17.86
C GLN A 147 30.95 -2.45 -16.59
N LEU A 148 30.80 -3.79 -16.57
CA LEU A 148 31.21 -4.62 -15.44
C LEU A 148 32.74 -4.69 -15.27
N ASP A 149 33.51 -4.68 -16.37
CA ASP A 149 34.98 -4.57 -16.33
C ASP A 149 35.44 -3.17 -15.84
N GLU A 150 34.71 -2.09 -16.15
CA GLU A 150 34.98 -0.73 -15.66
C GLU A 150 34.63 -0.57 -14.17
N ASP A 151 33.52 -1.15 -13.73
CA ASP A 151 33.06 -1.13 -12.33
C ASP A 151 33.69 -2.25 -11.46
N ALA A 152 34.59 -3.08 -11.99
CA ALA A 152 35.20 -4.21 -11.25
C ALA A 152 35.94 -3.76 -9.99
N ASP A 153 36.76 -2.70 -10.08
CA ASP A 153 37.49 -2.13 -8.95
C ASP A 153 36.56 -1.41 -7.93
N ARG A 154 35.32 -1.08 -8.34
CA ARG A 154 34.33 -0.37 -7.50
C ARG A 154 33.78 -1.26 -6.39
N ALA A 155 33.70 -2.58 -6.63
CA ALA A 155 33.27 -3.54 -5.62
C ALA A 155 34.30 -3.64 -4.49
N ASP A 156 35.59 -3.63 -4.83
CA ASP A 156 36.70 -3.61 -3.87
C ASP A 156 36.80 -2.25 -3.13
N GLU A 157 36.55 -1.13 -3.82
CA GLU A 157 36.47 0.21 -3.19
C GLU A 157 35.31 0.27 -2.17
N ALA A 158 34.11 -0.20 -2.54
CA ALA A 158 32.96 -0.23 -1.64
C ALA A 158 33.15 -1.17 -0.44
N ALA A 159 33.85 -2.29 -0.62
CA ALA A 159 34.22 -3.18 0.48
C ALA A 159 35.24 -2.52 1.43
N ALA A 160 36.25 -1.84 0.88
CA ALA A 160 37.27 -1.14 1.66
C ALA A 160 36.71 0.06 2.44
N ASP A 161 35.79 0.83 1.85
CA ASP A 161 35.06 1.90 2.55
C ASP A 161 34.19 1.33 3.68
N ALA A 162 33.48 0.22 3.45
CA ALA A 162 32.68 -0.43 4.49
C ALA A 162 33.54 -1.00 5.64
N GLU A 163 34.72 -1.56 5.35
CA GLU A 163 35.70 -1.96 6.38
C GLU A 163 36.27 -0.74 7.12
N TRP A 164 36.52 0.38 6.43
CA TRP A 164 37.03 1.60 7.04
C TRP A 164 36.00 2.28 7.96
N ASP A 165 34.74 2.35 7.55
CA ASP A 165 33.63 2.86 8.36
C ASP A 165 33.46 1.98 9.62
N ALA A 166 33.47 0.66 9.48
CA ALA A 166 33.36 -0.27 10.62
C ALA A 166 34.53 -0.19 11.63
N ASP A 167 35.75 0.10 11.17
CA ASP A 167 36.92 0.28 12.03
C ASP A 167 37.04 1.72 12.60
N THR A 168 36.41 2.71 11.96
CA THR A 168 36.52 4.14 12.33
C THR A 168 35.32 4.63 13.15
N ASP A 169 34.16 4.00 13.05
CA ASP A 169 32.99 4.33 13.86
C ASP A 169 33.15 3.80 15.31
N PRO A 170 33.15 4.70 16.32
CA PRO A 170 33.33 4.30 17.70
C PRO A 170 32.19 3.43 18.27
N GLU A 171 30.97 3.45 17.70
CA GLU A 171 29.85 2.62 18.16
C GLU A 171 29.94 1.17 17.65
N TRP A 172 30.74 0.92 16.61
CA TRP A 172 30.98 -0.43 16.06
C TRP A 172 32.27 -1.07 16.60
N ALA A 173 33.28 -0.27 16.93
CA ALA A 173 34.54 -0.74 17.52
C ALA A 173 34.38 -1.45 18.88
N GLU A 174 33.30 -1.22 19.62
CA GLU A 174 33.01 -1.87 20.92
C GLU A 174 32.40 -3.29 20.79
N GLN A 175 32.08 -3.74 19.57
CA GLN A 175 31.36 -5.00 19.30
C GLN A 175 32.25 -6.14 18.75
N ARG A 176 33.58 -6.03 18.87
CA ARG A 176 34.59 -6.95 18.31
C ARG A 176 35.48 -7.61 19.38
#